data_AF-F3B4N2-F1
#
_entry.id   AF-F3B4N2-F1
#
_cell.length_a   1.000
_cell.length_b   1.000
_cell.length_c   1.000
_cell.angle_alpha   90.00
_cell.angle_beta   90.00
_cell.angle_gamma   90.00
#
_symmetry.space_group_name_H-M   'P 1'
#
loop_
_entity.id
_entity.type
_entity.pdbx_description
1 polymer ?
#
loop_
_entity_poly.entity_id
_entity_poly.type
_entity_poly.pdbx_seq_one_letter_code
_entity_poly.pdbx_strand_id
1 'polypeptide(L)'
;MGQYVRVDVQILKSDLNEFQESIYELKKAFEETGLNVESLKSQWTGEAADRFIGCFLKETMVYEELIKELELMQERFVISHKEYCKAKDDLLNLVDNFRV
;
A
#
# COMPACT_ATOMS: atom_id res chain seq x y z
N MET A 1 -0.21 -6.65 34.90
CA MET A 1 0.07 -5.62 33.88
C MET A 1 0.25 -6.17 32.45
N GLY A 2 -0.13 -7.43 32.14
CA GLY A 2 0.12 -8.04 30.82
C GLY A 2 -1.00 -7.92 29.77
N GLN A 3 -2.02 -7.08 29.98
CA GLN A 3 -3.21 -7.03 29.09
C GLN A 3 -3.15 -5.95 28.00
N TYR A 4 -2.16 -5.05 28.00
CA TYR A 4 -2.23 -3.83 27.17
C TYR A 4 -1.52 -3.91 25.79
N VAL A 5 -0.81 -4.98 25.46
CA VAL A 5 -0.01 -5.06 24.21
C VAL A 5 -0.58 -6.04 23.17
N ARG A 6 -1.53 -6.90 23.55
CA ARG A 6 -2.01 -7.96 22.66
C ARG A 6 -2.97 -7.47 21.57
N VAL A 7 -3.58 -6.29 21.76
CA VAL A 7 -4.64 -5.75 20.89
C VAL A 7 -4.05 -5.01 19.68
N ASP A 8 -2.91 -4.32 19.82
CA ASP A 8 -2.33 -3.50 18.74
C ASP A 8 -1.78 -4.32 17.55
N VAL A 9 -1.21 -5.50 17.82
CA VAL A 9 -0.47 -6.28 16.80
C VAL A 9 -1.41 -6.97 15.81
N GLN A 10 -2.61 -7.36 16.25
CA GLN A 10 -3.62 -7.98 15.39
C GLN A 10 -4.37 -6.95 14.56
N ILE A 11 -4.66 -5.77 15.13
CA ILE A 11 -5.28 -4.64 14.41
C ILE A 11 -4.34 -4.18 13.30
N LEU A 12 -3.06 -3.92 13.61
CA LEU A 12 -2.07 -3.52 12.61
C LEU A 12 -1.91 -4.52 11.46
N LYS A 13 -2.09 -5.83 11.74
CA LYS A 13 -2.05 -6.86 10.70
C LYS A 13 -3.30 -6.83 9.81
N SER A 14 -4.48 -6.56 10.38
CA SER A 14 -5.72 -6.37 9.62
C SER A 14 -5.59 -5.13 8.72
N ASP A 15 -5.17 -4.02 9.29
CA ASP A 15 -4.99 -2.74 8.59
C ASP A 15 -3.99 -2.89 7.42
N LEU A 16 -2.90 -3.66 7.62
CA LEU A 16 -1.94 -3.94 6.55
C LEU A 16 -2.52 -4.77 5.41
N ASN A 17 -3.41 -5.71 5.70
CA ASN A 17 -4.08 -6.50 4.68
C ASN A 17 -5.09 -5.64 3.89
N GLU A 18 -5.89 -4.83 4.58
CA GLU A 18 -6.85 -3.89 3.96
C GLU A 18 -6.13 -2.86 3.10
N PHE A 19 -4.98 -2.37 3.56
CA PHE A 19 -4.12 -1.46 2.80
C PHE A 19 -3.59 -2.12 1.53
N GLN A 20 -3.17 -3.39 1.60
CA GLN A 20 -2.73 -4.14 0.43
C GLN A 20 -3.85 -4.33 -0.60
N GLU A 21 -5.05 -4.65 -0.15
CA GLU A 21 -6.23 -4.81 -1.00
C GLU A 21 -6.58 -3.48 -1.68
N SER A 22 -6.51 -2.36 -0.94
CA SER A 22 -6.74 -1.02 -1.48
C SER A 22 -5.72 -0.65 -2.58
N ILE A 23 -4.43 -0.97 -2.40
CA ILE A 23 -3.41 -0.76 -3.44
C ILE A 23 -3.73 -1.59 -4.68
N TYR A 24 -4.15 -2.85 -4.50
CA TYR A 24 -4.52 -3.73 -5.61
C TYR A 24 -5.72 -3.19 -6.39
N GLU A 25 -6.78 -2.77 -5.71
CA GLU A 25 -7.96 -2.16 -6.35
C GLU A 25 -7.60 -0.89 -7.12
N LEU A 26 -6.75 -0.03 -6.54
CA LEU A 26 -6.28 1.18 -7.20
C LEU A 26 -5.53 0.87 -8.50
N LYS A 27 -4.62 -0.12 -8.49
CA LYS A 27 -3.88 -0.56 -9.68
C LYS A 27 -4.83 -1.07 -10.76
N LYS A 28 -5.82 -1.87 -10.37
CA LYS A 28 -6.81 -2.43 -11.29
C LYS A 28 -7.67 -1.34 -11.95
N ALA A 29 -8.19 -0.40 -11.16
CA ALA A 29 -8.98 0.72 -11.68
C ALA A 29 -8.17 1.57 -12.66
N PHE A 30 -6.88 1.75 -12.38
CA PHE A 30 -5.97 2.48 -13.24
C PHE A 30 -5.72 1.76 -14.57
N GLU A 31 -5.50 0.45 -14.54
CA GLU A 31 -5.32 -0.39 -15.73
C GLU A 31 -6.56 -0.39 -16.62
N GLU A 32 -7.75 -0.54 -16.04
CA GLU A 32 -9.03 -0.43 -16.76
C GLU A 32 -9.21 0.96 -17.41
N THR A 33 -8.84 2.02 -16.70
CA THR A 33 -8.88 3.39 -17.23
C THR A 33 -7.90 3.54 -18.40
N GLY A 34 -6.69 3.00 -18.31
CA GLY A 34 -5.71 3.00 -19.39
C GLY A 34 -6.23 2.32 -20.66
N LEU A 35 -6.88 1.16 -20.52
CA LEU A 35 -7.52 0.46 -21.66
C LEU A 35 -8.63 1.31 -22.30
N ASN A 36 -9.46 1.97 -21.49
CA ASN A 36 -10.52 2.85 -21.98
C ASN A 36 -9.95 4.05 -22.73
N VAL A 37 -8.85 4.64 -22.25
CA VAL A 37 -8.19 5.78 -22.91
C VAL A 37 -7.54 5.37 -24.22
N GLU A 38 -6.90 4.20 -24.32
CA GLU A 38 -6.37 3.71 -25.59
C GLU A 38 -7.50 3.39 -26.60
N SER A 39 -8.63 2.87 -26.13
CA SER A 39 -9.82 2.73 -26.98
C SER A 39 -10.31 4.10 -27.48
N LEU A 40 -10.40 5.10 -26.59
CA LEU A 40 -10.81 6.46 -26.93
C LEU A 40 -9.87 7.10 -27.96
N LYS A 41 -8.56 6.94 -27.79
CA LYS A 41 -7.52 7.47 -28.71
C LYS A 41 -7.66 6.91 -30.13
N SER A 42 -8.16 5.69 -30.29
CA SER A 42 -8.40 5.09 -31.61
C SER A 42 -9.60 5.70 -32.35
N GLN A 43 -10.55 6.32 -31.61
CA GLN A 43 -11.80 6.86 -32.14
C GLN A 43 -11.83 8.38 -32.17
N TRP A 44 -11.08 9.03 -31.29
CA TRP A 44 -11.04 10.48 -31.13
C TRP A 44 -9.70 11.05 -31.56
N THR A 45 -9.72 11.83 -32.64
CA THR A 45 -8.54 12.46 -33.23
C THR A 45 -8.67 13.98 -33.27
N GLY A 46 -7.53 14.67 -33.29
CA GLY A 46 -7.43 16.13 -33.35
C GLY A 46 -6.78 16.73 -32.10
N GLU A 47 -6.53 18.04 -32.13
CA GLU A 47 -5.71 18.73 -31.11
C GLU A 47 -6.28 18.60 -29.69
N ALA A 48 -7.60 18.55 -29.54
CA ALA A 48 -8.24 18.33 -28.24
C ALA A 48 -7.96 16.93 -27.68
N ALA A 49 -7.95 15.90 -28.54
CA ALA A 49 -7.61 14.54 -28.16
C ALA A 49 -6.13 14.47 -27.74
N ASP A 50 -5.23 15.07 -28.52
CA ASP A 50 -3.80 15.10 -28.22
C ASP A 50 -3.50 15.77 -26.88
N ARG A 51 -4.20 16.88 -26.56
CA ARG A 51 -4.08 17.55 -25.25
C ARG A 51 -4.60 16.68 -24.12
N PHE A 52 -5.75 16.04 -24.29
CA PHE A 52 -6.31 15.13 -23.28
C PHE A 52 -5.36 13.97 -23.01
N ILE A 53 -4.88 13.28 -24.05
CA ILE A 53 -3.93 12.16 -23.92
C ILE A 53 -2.63 12.63 -23.26
N GLY A 54 -2.12 13.80 -23.63
CA GLY A 54 -0.94 14.38 -23.01
C GLY A 54 -1.13 14.69 -21.52
N CYS A 55 -2.30 15.17 -21.11
CA CYS A 55 -2.65 15.36 -19.70
C CYS A 55 -2.76 14.02 -18.97
N PHE A 56 -3.49 13.06 -19.55
CA PHE A 56 -3.69 11.74 -18.98
C PHE A 56 -2.35 11.04 -18.72
N LEU A 57 -1.44 11.02 -19.70
CA LEU A 57 -0.11 10.41 -19.54
C LEU A 57 0.72 11.04 -18.42
N LYS A 58 0.62 12.35 -18.21
CA LYS A 58 1.30 13.02 -17.10
C LYS A 58 0.70 12.60 -15.76
N GLU A 59 -0.63 12.55 -15.68
CA GLU A 59 -1.32 12.09 -14.48
C GLU A 59 -1.00 10.63 -14.18
N THR A 60 -0.92 9.78 -15.21
CA THR A 60 -0.47 8.38 -15.10
C THR A 60 0.87 8.25 -14.40
N MET A 61 1.86 9.06 -14.79
CA MET A 61 3.18 9.03 -14.15
C MET A 61 3.10 9.38 -12.65
N VAL A 62 2.23 10.33 -12.28
CA VAL A 62 2.01 10.70 -10.87
C VAL A 62 1.34 9.55 -10.10
N TYR A 63 0.35 8.88 -10.69
CA TYR A 63 -0.30 7.73 -10.06
C TYR A 63 0.66 6.54 -9.90
N GLU A 64 1.51 6.26 -10.91
CA GLU A 64 2.53 5.22 -10.81
C GLU A 64 3.54 5.50 -9.69
N GLU A 65 3.95 6.76 -9.53
CA GLU A 65 4.84 7.18 -8.44
C GLU A 65 4.15 7.06 -7.08
N LEU A 66 2.88 7.48 -6.97
CA LEU A 66 2.08 7.31 -5.76
C LEU A 66 1.95 5.84 -5.36
N ILE A 67 1.65 4.95 -6.32
CA ILE A 67 1.54 3.51 -6.06
C ILE A 67 2.85 2.95 -5.51
N LYS A 68 4.01 3.36 -6.07
CA LYS A 68 5.33 2.93 -5.56
C LYS A 68 5.56 3.40 -4.13
N GLU A 69 5.22 4.64 -3.80
CA GLU A 69 5.36 5.15 -2.43
C GLU A 69 4.43 4.42 -1.44
N LEU A 70 3.22 4.05 -1.86
CA LEU A 70 2.30 3.25 -1.05
C LEU A 70 2.83 1.83 -0.82
N GLU A 71 3.39 1.17 -1.85
CA GLU A 71 4.02 -0.14 -1.73
C GLU A 71 5.25 -0.10 -0.80
N LEU A 72 6.09 0.95 -0.90
CA LEU A 72 7.22 1.15 0.02
C LEU A 72 6.77 1.38 1.46
N MET A 73 5.69 2.15 1.64
CA MET A 73 5.10 2.37 2.96
C MET A 73 4.59 1.05 3.55
N GLN A 74 3.92 0.21 2.75
CA GLN A 74 3.47 -1.12 3.16
C GLN A 74 4.64 -1.99 3.63
N GLU A 75 5.72 -2.04 2.85
CA GLU A 75 6.92 -2.82 3.18
C GLU A 75 7.52 -2.39 4.53
N ARG A 76 7.63 -1.07 4.75
CA ARG A 76 8.14 -0.51 6.01
C ARG A 76 7.26 -0.89 7.20
N PHE A 77 5.93 -0.86 7.05
CA PHE A 77 5.03 -1.28 8.12
C PHE A 77 5.16 -2.78 8.43
N VAL A 78 5.31 -3.63 7.41
CA VAL A 78 5.54 -5.07 7.61
C VAL A 78 6.85 -5.32 8.37
N ILE A 79 7.92 -4.60 8.02
CA ILE A 79 9.21 -4.69 8.74
C ILE A 79 9.05 -4.23 10.19
N SER A 80 8.43 -3.07 10.40
CA SER A 80 8.20 -2.52 11.73
C SER A 80 7.38 -3.46 12.61
N HIS A 81 6.33 -4.08 12.06
CA HIS A 81 5.52 -5.09 12.75
C HIS A 81 6.36 -6.30 13.19
N LYS A 82 7.23 -6.80 12.30
CA LYS A 82 8.14 -7.92 12.60
C LYS A 82 9.13 -7.56 13.71
N GLU A 83 9.72 -6.38 13.67
CA GLU A 83 10.64 -5.89 14.69
C GLU A 83 9.95 -5.73 16.05
N TYR A 84 8.73 -5.19 16.05
CA TYR A 84 7.92 -5.06 17.26
C TYR A 84 7.61 -6.44 17.88
N CYS A 85 7.20 -7.41 17.06
CA CYS A 85 6.93 -8.76 17.54
C CYS A 85 8.17 -9.39 18.16
N LYS A 86 9.33 -9.24 17.52
CA LYS A 86 10.61 -9.73 18.05
C LYS A 86 10.95 -9.08 19.39
N ALA A 87 10.87 -7.75 19.49
CA ALA A 87 11.17 -7.02 20.72
C ALA A 87 10.25 -7.44 21.87
N LYS A 88 8.96 -7.69 21.59
CA LYS A 88 8.00 -8.22 22.56
C LYS A 88 8.40 -9.62 23.04
N ASP A 89 8.79 -10.51 22.13
CA ASP A 89 9.19 -11.88 22.48
C ASP A 89 10.50 -11.89 23.29
N ASP A 90 11.48 -11.04 22.93
CA ASP A 90 12.73 -10.85 23.68
C ASP A 90 12.46 -10.32 25.12
N LEU A 91 11.53 -9.38 25.27
CA LEU A 91 11.09 -8.88 26.58
C LEU A 91 10.42 -9.94 27.43
N LEU A 92 9.55 -10.77 26.84
CA LEU A 92 8.90 -11.87 27.54
C LEU A 92 9.94 -12.86 28.07
N ASN A 93 10.89 -13.26 27.22
CA ASN A 93 11.98 -14.15 27.62
C ASN A 93 12.83 -13.57 28.75
N LEU A 94 13.14 -12.26 28.69
CA LEU A 94 13.89 -11.58 29.74
C LEU A 94 13.13 -11.58 31.08
N VAL A 95 11.85 -11.25 31.07
CA VAL A 95 11.01 -11.22 32.28
C VAL A 95 10.88 -12.62 32.89
N ASP A 96 10.73 -13.65 32.07
CA ASP A 96 10.66 -15.04 32.55
C ASP A 96 11.99 -15.49 33.16
N ASN A 97 13.13 -15.09 32.60
CA ASN A 97 14.45 -15.35 33.18
C ASN A 97 14.66 -14.67 34.54
N PHE A 98 14.03 -13.52 34.80
CA PHE A 98 14.07 -12.84 36.10
C PHE A 98 13.09 -13.41 37.13
N ARG A 99 12.15 -14.26 36.72
CA ARG A 99 11.17 -14.92 37.60
C ARG A 99 11.63 -16.30 38.11
N VAL A 100 12.84 -16.73 37.70
CA VAL A 100 13.59 -17.84 38.29
C VAL A 100 14.36 -17.34 39.52
#